data_AF-N4UGD3-F1
#
_entry.id   AF-N4UGD3-F1
#
_cell.length_a   1.000
_cell.length_b   1.000
_cell.length_c   1.000
_cell.angle_alpha   90.00
_cell.angle_beta   90.00
_cell.angle_gamma   90.00
#
_symmetry.space_group_name_H-M   'P 1'
#
loop_
_entity.id
_entity.type
_entity.pdbx_description
1 polymer ?
#
loop_
_entity_poly.entity_id
_entity_poly.type
_entity_poly.pdbx_seq_one_letter_code
_entity_poly.pdbx_strand_id
1 'polypeptide(L)'
;MDVASEESAPPHWREIKFSFSSQDTDSELVVMCNYRQFIISASADSFSQSPALKSKYLFFLEVADNYELDGYTLEDLYDWIIEPLLPKFRQLPEITLTLTLQHFLFPETYRYDIRGDGEQLVVIPSSDNSDITPIFGIPLPEEKCATWPHYHPKDVQLPEKRNTHSPPSYIPSRVILKNGNSAFFKPMRCGDQKSFMNELDRYKSIRDAHLDESLLISRLIGLVRDQIGQAFGLLLNYIDCGHRTLLCAAQPDTSRELRQTWAQQVHDMVQQLHAAGIV
;
A
#
# COMPACT_ATOMS: atom_id res chain seq x y z
N MET A 1 12.19 -43.39 -9.83
CA MET A 1 12.54 -42.23 -8.99
C MET A 1 11.92 -41.04 -9.67
N ASP A 2 10.71 -40.71 -9.23
CA ASP A 2 9.96 -39.57 -9.72
C ASP A 2 10.68 -38.30 -9.29
N VAL A 3 11.05 -37.49 -10.28
CA VAL A 3 11.45 -36.10 -10.09
C VAL A 3 10.15 -35.36 -9.79
N ALA A 4 9.81 -35.25 -8.50
CA ALA A 4 8.77 -34.34 -8.07
C ALA A 4 9.18 -32.94 -8.53
N SER A 5 8.45 -32.42 -9.51
CA SER A 5 8.49 -31.03 -9.93
C SER A 5 8.36 -30.18 -8.67
N GLU A 6 9.40 -29.44 -8.31
CA GLU A 6 9.26 -28.33 -7.37
C GLU A 6 8.25 -27.37 -8.00
N GLU A 7 7.00 -27.43 -7.56
CA GLU A 7 6.05 -26.37 -7.80
C GLU A 7 6.64 -25.10 -7.20
N SER A 8 7.25 -24.29 -8.06
CA SER A 8 7.70 -22.95 -7.75
C SER A 8 6.57 -22.22 -7.03
N ALA A 9 6.84 -21.75 -5.81
CA ALA A 9 5.88 -21.01 -4.99
C ALA A 9 5.17 -19.93 -5.84
N PRO A 10 3.87 -19.68 -5.61
CA PRO A 10 3.12 -18.72 -6.41
C PRO A 10 3.84 -17.36 -6.42
N PRO A 11 3.91 -16.68 -7.57
CA PRO A 11 4.60 -15.41 -7.67
C PRO A 11 3.94 -14.40 -6.73
N HIS A 12 4.75 -13.67 -5.96
CA HIS A 12 4.23 -12.70 -5.02
C HIS A 12 3.68 -11.47 -5.76
N TRP A 13 2.38 -11.25 -5.62
CA TRP A 13 1.69 -10.03 -6.04
C TRP A 13 0.90 -9.46 -4.86
N ARG A 14 0.43 -8.22 -5.00
CA ARG A 14 -0.36 -7.57 -3.96
C ARG A 14 -1.33 -6.56 -4.53
N GLU A 15 -2.53 -6.52 -3.98
CA GLU A 15 -3.50 -5.45 -4.22
C GLU A 15 -2.95 -4.09 -3.74
N ILE A 16 -3.11 -3.09 -4.59
CA ILE A 16 -2.78 -1.68 -4.34
C ILE A 16 -4.06 -0.86 -4.24
N LYS A 17 -5.01 -1.12 -5.13
CA LYS A 17 -6.33 -0.49 -5.14
C LYS A 17 -7.33 -1.45 -5.76
N PHE A 18 -8.50 -1.56 -5.14
CA PHE A 18 -9.70 -2.10 -5.75
C PHE A 18 -10.79 -1.03 -5.76
N SER A 19 -11.50 -0.92 -6.88
CA SER A 19 -12.68 -0.07 -7.00
C SER A 19 -13.72 -0.78 -7.85
N PHE A 20 -14.99 -0.62 -7.48
CA PHE A 20 -16.11 -1.16 -8.23
C PHE A 20 -17.29 -0.17 -8.21
N SER A 21 -18.16 -0.32 -9.19
CA SER A 21 -19.37 0.47 -9.34
C SER A 21 -20.59 -0.39 -9.01
N SER A 22 -21.40 0.11 -8.09
CA SER A 22 -22.70 -0.50 -7.76
C SER A 22 -23.78 -0.23 -8.81
N GLN A 23 -23.49 0.56 -9.85
CA GLN A 23 -24.48 0.96 -10.88
C GLN A 23 -24.37 0.14 -12.17
N ASP A 24 -23.16 -0.11 -12.65
CA ASP A 24 -22.89 -0.74 -13.96
C ASP A 24 -22.03 -1.99 -13.88
N THR A 25 -21.76 -2.49 -12.66
CA THR A 25 -20.97 -3.70 -12.40
C THR A 25 -19.52 -3.63 -12.88
N ASP A 26 -19.01 -2.44 -13.20
CA ASP A 26 -17.61 -2.29 -13.58
C ASP A 26 -16.72 -2.37 -12.33
N SER A 27 -15.59 -3.06 -12.45
CA SER A 27 -14.57 -3.10 -11.40
C SER A 27 -13.17 -3.00 -11.98
N GLU A 28 -12.28 -2.34 -11.24
CA GLU A 28 -10.87 -2.21 -11.52
C GLU A 28 -10.07 -2.72 -10.32
N LEU A 29 -9.22 -3.73 -10.55
CA LEU A 29 -8.25 -4.22 -9.60
C LEU A 29 -6.85 -3.78 -10.05
N VAL A 30 -6.13 -3.08 -9.18
CA VAL A 30 -4.75 -2.69 -9.40
C VAL A 30 -3.86 -3.48 -8.47
N VAL A 31 -2.95 -4.27 -9.05
CA VAL A 31 -1.95 -5.03 -8.31
C VAL A 31 -0.54 -4.63 -8.68
N MET A 32 0.38 -4.84 -7.75
CA MET A 32 1.82 -4.72 -7.97
C MET A 32 2.45 -6.11 -7.92
N CYS A 33 3.21 -6.46 -8.95
CA CYS A 33 4.07 -7.65 -8.96
C CYS A 33 5.46 -7.24 -9.43
N ASN A 34 6.48 -7.49 -8.60
CA ASN A 34 7.87 -7.16 -8.90
C ASN A 34 8.05 -5.71 -9.45
N TYR A 35 7.52 -4.72 -8.72
CA TYR A 35 7.55 -3.27 -9.05
C TYR A 35 6.97 -2.90 -10.42
N ARG A 36 6.13 -3.77 -10.98
CA ARG A 36 5.28 -3.50 -12.14
C ARG A 36 3.84 -3.50 -11.70
N GLN A 37 3.09 -2.56 -12.24
CA GLN A 37 1.68 -2.40 -11.98
C GLN A 37 0.86 -3.11 -13.05
N PHE A 38 -0.16 -3.82 -12.61
CA PHE A 38 -1.15 -4.47 -13.46
C PHE A 38 -2.50 -3.90 -13.08
N ILE A 39 -3.17 -3.30 -14.06
CA ILE A 39 -4.54 -2.81 -13.92
C ILE A 39 -5.43 -3.80 -14.66
N ILE A 40 -6.34 -4.42 -13.94
CA ILE A 40 -7.27 -5.42 -14.45
C ILE A 40 -8.68 -4.87 -14.36
N SER A 41 -9.32 -4.73 -15.51
CA SER A 41 -10.70 -4.29 -15.63
C SER A 41 -11.62 -5.48 -15.87
N ALA A 42 -12.77 -5.47 -15.20
CA ALA A 42 -13.83 -6.46 -15.36
C ALA A 42 -15.19 -5.76 -15.40
N SER A 43 -16.13 -6.36 -16.12
CA SER A 43 -17.54 -5.99 -16.09
C SER A 43 -18.38 -7.26 -16.29
N ALA A 44 -19.65 -7.23 -15.92
CA ALA A 44 -20.51 -8.40 -16.06
C ALA A 44 -20.73 -8.80 -17.55
N ASP A 45 -20.52 -7.87 -18.49
CA ASP A 45 -20.64 -8.11 -19.93
C ASP A 45 -19.46 -8.89 -20.51
N SER A 46 -18.28 -8.76 -19.90
CA SER A 46 -17.09 -9.55 -20.23
C SER A 46 -17.28 -11.06 -20.02
N PHE A 47 -18.33 -11.45 -19.29
CA PHE A 47 -18.69 -12.84 -19.00
C PHE A 47 -20.00 -13.27 -19.68
N SER A 48 -20.50 -12.50 -20.65
CA SER A 48 -21.79 -12.78 -21.32
C SER A 48 -21.88 -14.16 -21.98
N GLN A 49 -20.75 -14.75 -22.36
CA GLN A 49 -20.67 -16.10 -22.95
C GLN A 49 -20.58 -17.22 -21.90
N SER A 50 -20.50 -16.86 -20.61
CA SER A 50 -20.14 -17.76 -19.51
C SER A 50 -21.05 -17.49 -18.29
N PRO A 51 -22.29 -18.03 -18.26
CA PRO A 51 -23.25 -17.73 -17.19
C PRO A 51 -22.74 -18.03 -15.78
N ALA A 52 -21.94 -19.09 -15.61
CA ALA A 52 -21.35 -19.44 -14.32
C ALA A 52 -20.30 -18.42 -13.87
N LEU A 53 -19.38 -18.02 -14.76
CA LEU A 53 -18.39 -16.96 -14.47
C LEU A 53 -19.06 -15.62 -14.19
N LYS A 54 -20.10 -15.27 -14.95
CA LYS A 54 -20.89 -14.05 -14.71
C LYS A 54 -21.54 -14.06 -13.33
N SER A 55 -22.15 -15.17 -12.95
CA SER A 55 -22.79 -15.31 -11.63
C SER A 55 -21.76 -15.24 -10.50
N LYS A 56 -20.59 -15.87 -10.67
CA LYS A 56 -19.48 -15.81 -9.73
C LYS A 56 -18.92 -14.38 -9.59
N TYR A 57 -18.78 -13.66 -10.69
CA TYR A 57 -18.35 -12.26 -10.68
C TYR A 57 -19.32 -11.37 -9.90
N LEU A 58 -20.63 -11.47 -10.20
CA LEU A 58 -21.65 -10.68 -9.51
C LEU A 58 -21.71 -11.00 -8.02
N PHE A 59 -21.59 -12.28 -7.64
CA PHE A 59 -21.48 -12.67 -6.23
C PHE A 59 -20.29 -12.00 -5.55
N PHE A 60 -19.13 -11.92 -6.20
CA PHE A 60 -17.99 -11.22 -5.62
C PHE A 60 -18.16 -9.70 -5.53
N LEU A 61 -18.94 -9.08 -6.42
CA LEU A 61 -19.32 -7.68 -6.25
C LEU A 61 -20.23 -7.49 -5.02
N GLU A 62 -21.11 -8.45 -4.74
CA GLU A 62 -21.90 -8.44 -3.50
C GLU A 62 -21.01 -8.64 -2.25
N VAL A 63 -20.02 -9.55 -2.31
CA VAL A 63 -19.00 -9.69 -1.27
C VAL A 63 -18.27 -8.36 -1.05
N ALA A 64 -17.90 -7.66 -2.12
CA ALA A 64 -17.21 -6.37 -2.04
C ALA A 64 -18.06 -5.28 -1.37
N ASP A 65 -19.37 -5.26 -1.62
CA ASP A 65 -20.31 -4.32 -1.01
C ASP A 65 -20.55 -4.62 0.49
N ASN A 66 -20.45 -5.89 0.87
CA ASN A 66 -20.67 -6.36 2.25
C ASN A 66 -19.38 -6.61 3.04
N TYR A 67 -18.20 -6.43 2.44
CA TYR A 67 -16.85 -6.79 2.92
C TYR A 67 -16.60 -8.30 3.11
N GLU A 68 -17.59 -9.04 3.60
CA GLU A 68 -17.57 -10.49 3.77
C GLU A 68 -18.98 -11.04 3.54
N LEU A 69 -19.11 -12.13 2.77
CA LEU A 69 -20.38 -12.80 2.52
C LEU A 69 -20.15 -14.30 2.32
N ASP A 70 -20.93 -15.14 3.03
CA ASP A 70 -20.84 -16.60 2.98
C ASP A 70 -19.42 -17.18 3.21
N GLY A 71 -18.61 -16.49 4.02
CA GLY A 71 -17.22 -16.86 4.31
C GLY A 71 -16.23 -16.49 3.20
N TYR A 72 -16.68 -15.80 2.15
CA TYR A 72 -15.84 -15.19 1.13
C TYR A 72 -15.50 -13.76 1.49
N THR A 73 -14.29 -13.36 1.14
CA THR A 73 -13.73 -12.04 1.35
C THR A 73 -13.29 -11.42 0.03
N LEU A 74 -12.87 -10.15 0.09
CA LEU A 74 -12.23 -9.48 -1.05
C LEU A 74 -10.94 -10.19 -1.52
N GLU A 75 -10.23 -10.90 -0.63
CA GLU A 75 -9.01 -11.62 -1.00
C GLU A 75 -9.33 -12.77 -1.98
N ASP A 76 -10.45 -13.47 -1.78
CA ASP A 76 -10.92 -14.54 -2.67
C ASP A 76 -11.26 -14.02 -4.08
N LEU A 77 -11.83 -12.82 -4.16
CA LEU A 77 -12.07 -12.11 -5.42
C LEU A 77 -10.74 -11.78 -6.12
N TYR A 78 -9.77 -11.25 -5.38
CA TYR A 78 -8.48 -10.86 -5.94
C TYR A 78 -7.73 -12.09 -6.47
N ASP A 79 -7.67 -13.17 -5.69
CA ASP A 79 -7.05 -14.43 -6.10
C ASP A 79 -7.70 -14.97 -7.38
N TRP A 80 -9.03 -14.94 -7.46
CA TRP A 80 -9.76 -15.38 -8.64
C TRP A 80 -9.48 -14.52 -9.88
N ILE A 81 -9.44 -13.19 -9.76
CA ILE A 81 -9.10 -12.29 -10.88
C ILE A 81 -7.66 -12.49 -11.37
N ILE A 82 -6.72 -12.74 -10.45
CA ILE A 82 -5.29 -12.81 -10.75
C ILE A 82 -4.84 -14.16 -11.28
N GLU A 83 -5.58 -15.24 -11.01
CA GLU A 83 -5.28 -16.60 -11.48
C GLU A 83 -4.72 -16.68 -12.92
N PRO A 84 -5.36 -16.10 -13.96
CA PRO A 84 -4.85 -16.14 -15.34
C PRO A 84 -3.54 -15.34 -15.57
N LEU A 85 -3.17 -14.42 -14.68
CA LEU A 85 -1.94 -13.62 -14.77
C LEU A 85 -0.75 -14.28 -14.06
N LEU A 86 -0.96 -15.28 -13.22
CA LEU A 86 0.13 -15.95 -12.48
C LEU A 86 1.25 -16.47 -13.39
N PRO A 87 0.99 -17.08 -14.58
CA PRO A 87 2.07 -17.48 -15.49
C PRO A 87 2.94 -16.30 -15.95
N LYS A 88 2.32 -15.14 -16.24
CA LYS A 88 3.06 -13.93 -16.63
C LYS A 88 3.89 -13.38 -15.48
N PHE A 89 3.35 -13.39 -14.27
CA PHE A 89 4.07 -12.92 -13.08
C PHE A 89 5.34 -13.74 -12.81
N ARG A 90 5.29 -15.06 -13.03
CA ARG A 90 6.48 -15.94 -12.92
C ARG A 90 7.56 -15.64 -13.97
N GLN A 91 7.18 -15.07 -15.11
CA GLN A 91 8.09 -14.75 -16.20
C GLN A 91 8.70 -13.35 -16.10
N LEU A 92 8.31 -12.55 -15.08
CA LEU A 92 8.86 -11.21 -14.91
C LEU A 92 10.37 -11.28 -14.59
N PRO A 93 11.19 -10.43 -15.23
CA PRO A 93 12.62 -10.42 -15.00
C PRO A 93 12.95 -9.98 -13.58
N GLU A 94 13.99 -10.59 -13.00
CA GLU A 94 14.51 -10.19 -11.70
C GLU A 94 14.99 -8.73 -11.72
N ILE A 95 14.76 -8.02 -10.62
CA ILE A 95 15.23 -6.64 -10.46
C ILE A 95 16.62 -6.69 -9.83
N THR A 96 17.62 -6.30 -10.60
CA THR A 96 19.02 -6.24 -10.18
C THR A 96 19.48 -4.83 -9.79
N LEU A 97 18.65 -3.81 -10.05
CA LEU A 97 18.93 -2.41 -9.73
C LEU A 97 18.55 -2.06 -8.29
N THR A 98 19.18 -1.02 -7.76
CA THR A 98 18.78 -0.41 -6.49
C THR A 98 17.44 0.29 -6.65
N LEU A 99 16.46 -0.16 -5.88
CA LEU A 99 15.10 0.37 -5.93
C LEU A 99 14.96 1.64 -5.09
N THR A 100 14.05 2.50 -5.52
CA THR A 100 13.72 3.78 -4.88
C THR A 100 12.21 3.98 -4.89
N LEU A 101 11.71 4.96 -4.14
CA LEU A 101 10.29 5.31 -4.19
C LEU A 101 9.83 5.69 -5.60
N GLN A 102 10.72 6.17 -6.48
CA GLN A 102 10.38 6.39 -7.90
C GLN A 102 9.82 5.14 -8.56
N HIS A 103 10.41 3.97 -8.31
CA HIS A 103 9.99 2.71 -8.93
C HIS A 103 8.64 2.21 -8.38
N PHE A 104 8.32 2.56 -7.13
CA PHE A 104 7.04 2.22 -6.51
C PHE A 104 5.92 3.20 -6.90
N LEU A 105 6.21 4.49 -6.93
CA LEU A 105 5.23 5.55 -7.21
C LEU A 105 4.95 5.73 -8.70
N PHE A 106 5.91 5.36 -9.56
CA PHE A 106 5.80 5.46 -11.02
C PHE A 106 6.22 4.13 -11.68
N PRO A 107 5.49 3.04 -11.40
CA PRO A 107 5.81 1.72 -11.93
C PRO A 107 5.51 1.65 -13.43
N GLU A 108 6.23 0.78 -14.13
CA GLU A 108 5.81 0.31 -15.46
C GLU A 108 4.44 -0.36 -15.33
N THR A 109 3.47 0.03 -16.16
CA THR A 109 2.06 -0.35 -16.02
C THR A 109 1.55 -1.14 -17.23
N TYR A 110 0.83 -2.22 -16.97
CA TYR A 110 0.15 -3.04 -17.97
C TYR A 110 -1.35 -3.06 -17.69
N ARG A 111 -2.17 -2.91 -18.74
CA ARG A 111 -3.64 -2.96 -18.64
C ARG A 111 -4.18 -4.24 -19.26
N TYR A 112 -5.10 -4.88 -18.56
CA TYR A 112 -5.76 -6.11 -19.00
C TYR A 112 -7.27 -6.00 -18.80
N ASP A 113 -8.02 -6.56 -19.73
CA ASP A 113 -9.43 -6.87 -19.52
C ASP A 113 -9.54 -8.36 -19.20
N ILE A 114 -10.35 -8.71 -18.21
CA ILE A 114 -10.69 -10.09 -17.91
C ILE A 114 -12.00 -10.48 -18.60
N ARG A 115 -12.06 -11.69 -19.17
CA ARG A 115 -13.22 -12.18 -19.92
C ARG A 115 -13.43 -13.68 -19.68
N GLY A 116 -14.64 -14.15 -19.94
CA GLY A 116 -14.94 -15.58 -20.01
C GLY A 116 -14.65 -16.14 -21.40
N ASP A 117 -13.93 -17.25 -21.47
CA ASP A 117 -13.81 -18.12 -22.65
C ASP A 117 -14.32 -19.51 -22.28
N GLY A 118 -15.58 -19.79 -22.61
CA GLY A 118 -16.29 -20.96 -22.08
C GLY A 118 -16.40 -20.90 -20.55
N GLU A 119 -15.84 -21.88 -19.85
CA GLU A 119 -15.81 -21.90 -18.37
C GLU A 119 -14.47 -21.40 -17.81
N GLN A 120 -13.56 -20.92 -18.65
CA GLN A 120 -12.23 -20.46 -18.26
C GLN A 120 -12.14 -18.95 -18.19
N LEU A 121 -11.38 -18.48 -17.21
CA LEU A 121 -11.06 -17.08 -17.04
C LEU A 121 -9.83 -16.74 -17.88
N VAL A 122 -9.94 -15.75 -18.76
CA VAL A 122 -8.83 -15.32 -19.62
C VAL A 122 -8.58 -13.83 -19.47
N VAL A 123 -7.32 -13.44 -19.61
CA VAL A 123 -6.89 -12.03 -19.60
C VAL A 123 -6.34 -11.66 -20.96
N ILE A 124 -6.80 -10.53 -21.47
CA ILE A 124 -6.33 -9.97 -22.73
C ILE A 124 -5.77 -8.56 -22.51
N PRO A 125 -4.72 -8.15 -23.24
CA PRO A 125 -4.26 -6.76 -23.18
C PRO A 125 -5.40 -5.81 -23.50
N SER A 126 -5.62 -4.82 -22.63
CA SER A 126 -6.66 -3.82 -22.86
C SER A 126 -6.24 -2.87 -24.00
N SER A 127 -7.20 -2.49 -24.84
CA SER A 127 -6.99 -1.43 -25.85
C SER A 127 -7.20 -0.03 -25.28
N ASP A 128 -7.57 0.07 -24.01
CA ASP A 128 -7.75 1.33 -23.32
C ASP A 128 -6.42 2.08 -23.18
N ASN A 129 -6.33 3.21 -23.88
CA ASN A 129 -5.19 4.12 -23.86
C ASN A 129 -5.49 5.39 -23.06
N SER A 130 -6.52 5.38 -22.20
CA SER A 130 -6.77 6.49 -21.28
C SER A 130 -5.58 6.73 -20.36
N ASP A 131 -5.42 7.99 -19.95
CA ASP A 131 -4.36 8.37 -19.02
C ASP A 131 -4.52 7.59 -17.71
N ILE A 132 -3.43 6.96 -17.26
CA ILE A 132 -3.41 6.23 -16.00
C ILE A 132 -3.62 7.24 -14.88
N THR A 133 -4.75 7.12 -14.18
CA THR A 133 -5.01 7.92 -12.99
C THR A 133 -3.97 7.55 -11.92
N PRO A 134 -3.17 8.50 -11.42
CA PRO A 134 -2.22 8.21 -10.34
C PRO A 134 -2.95 7.66 -9.12
N ILE A 135 -2.38 6.62 -8.50
CA ILE A 135 -2.92 6.07 -7.23
C ILE A 135 -2.47 6.94 -6.06
N PHE A 136 -1.24 7.45 -6.16
CA PHE A 136 -0.58 8.27 -5.16
C PHE A 136 -0.24 9.63 -5.72
N GLY A 137 -0.10 10.59 -4.82
CA GLY A 137 0.22 11.96 -5.19
C GLY A 137 -0.99 12.86 -5.07
N ILE A 138 -0.83 13.99 -4.40
CA ILE A 138 -1.83 15.05 -4.35
C ILE A 138 -1.17 16.40 -4.58
N PRO A 139 -1.84 17.34 -5.27
CA PRO A 139 -1.38 18.72 -5.32
C PRO A 139 -1.58 19.34 -3.93
N LEU A 140 -0.56 20.06 -3.46
CA LEU A 140 -0.61 20.76 -2.19
C LEU A 140 -0.18 22.22 -2.32
N PRO A 141 -0.81 23.14 -1.55
CA PRO A 141 -0.37 24.52 -1.49
C PRO A 141 1.07 24.63 -1.00
N GLU A 142 1.88 25.43 -1.67
CA GLU A 142 3.31 25.55 -1.33
C GLU A 142 3.51 26.13 0.07
N GLU A 143 2.58 26.95 0.56
CA GLU A 143 2.65 27.52 1.92
C GLU A 143 2.61 26.46 3.01
N LYS A 144 1.95 25.32 2.75
CA LYS A 144 1.89 24.18 3.67
C LYS A 144 3.16 23.32 3.62
N CYS A 145 3.80 23.26 2.46
CA CYS A 145 4.94 22.38 2.20
C CYS A 145 6.30 23.05 2.44
N ALA A 146 6.40 24.37 2.25
CA ALA A 146 7.67 25.12 2.30
C ALA A 146 8.38 25.02 3.65
N THR A 147 7.65 24.76 4.74
CA THR A 147 8.23 24.61 6.07
C THR A 147 8.89 23.26 6.34
N TRP A 148 8.82 22.32 5.39
CA TRP A 148 9.31 20.95 5.55
C TRP A 148 10.40 20.63 4.54
N PRO A 149 11.42 19.83 4.91
CA PRO A 149 12.37 19.31 3.95
C PRO A 149 11.67 18.49 2.85
N HIS A 150 12.16 18.63 1.61
CA HIS A 150 11.62 17.91 0.45
C HIS A 150 12.59 16.82 0.01
N TYR A 151 12.04 15.66 -0.31
CA TYR A 151 12.77 14.51 -0.80
C TYR A 151 12.19 14.07 -2.13
N HIS A 152 13.03 14.05 -3.16
CA HIS A 152 12.60 13.55 -4.47
C HIS A 152 12.44 12.02 -4.40
N PRO A 153 11.40 11.40 -4.99
CA PRO A 153 11.21 9.94 -4.99
C PRO A 153 12.44 9.13 -5.42
N LYS A 154 13.22 9.65 -6.37
CA LYS A 154 14.49 9.04 -6.84
C LYS A 154 15.60 8.99 -5.79
N ASP A 155 15.53 9.86 -4.79
CA ASP A 155 16.55 10.01 -3.75
C ASP A 155 16.26 9.19 -2.48
N VAL A 156 15.08 8.57 -2.42
CA VAL A 156 14.62 7.78 -1.27
C VAL A 156 14.67 6.31 -1.67
N GLN A 157 15.63 5.58 -1.12
CA GLN A 157 15.90 4.19 -1.48
C GLN A 157 14.95 3.24 -0.74
N LEU A 158 14.63 2.12 -1.38
CA LEU A 158 13.95 1.02 -0.74
C LEU A 158 15.00 0.08 -0.11
N PRO A 159 14.72 -0.54 1.05
CA PRO A 159 15.61 -1.54 1.63
C PRO A 159 15.89 -2.66 0.63
N GLU A 160 17.11 -3.18 0.62
CA GLU A 160 17.46 -4.35 -0.17
C GLU A 160 16.56 -5.53 0.21
N LYS A 161 16.09 -6.28 -0.80
CA LYS A 161 15.34 -7.52 -0.57
C LYS A 161 16.25 -8.48 0.21
N ARG A 162 15.99 -8.71 1.50
CA ARG A 162 16.58 -9.87 2.17
C ARG A 162 15.91 -11.10 1.56
N ASN A 163 16.72 -12.04 1.06
CA ASN A 163 16.30 -13.36 0.58
C ASN A 163 15.61 -14.16 1.70
N THR A 164 14.38 -13.81 2.04
CA THR A 164 13.54 -14.57 2.95
C THR A 164 12.26 -14.91 2.21
N HIS A 165 11.94 -16.20 2.15
CA HIS A 165 10.74 -16.80 1.55
C HIS A 165 9.44 -16.43 2.28
N SER A 166 9.29 -15.17 2.71
CA SER A 166 8.11 -14.65 3.39
C SER A 166 7.93 -13.18 3.04
N PRO A 167 6.67 -12.74 2.90
CA PRO A 167 6.28 -11.69 1.98
C PRO A 167 6.72 -10.33 2.50
N PRO A 168 7.31 -9.49 1.66
CA PRO A 168 7.47 -8.10 2.04
C PRO A 168 6.13 -7.43 1.74
N SER A 169 5.47 -6.91 2.78
CA SER A 169 4.35 -6.01 2.58
C SER A 169 4.85 -4.77 1.86
N TYR A 170 4.62 -4.66 0.55
CA TYR A 170 5.41 -3.78 -0.32
C TYR A 170 4.78 -2.42 -0.66
N ILE A 171 3.76 -1.95 0.07
CA ILE A 171 3.72 -0.49 0.27
C ILE A 171 4.94 -0.21 1.15
N PRO A 172 5.99 0.46 0.62
CA PRO A 172 7.25 0.55 1.32
C PRO A 172 7.04 1.36 2.60
N SER A 173 6.99 0.68 3.74
CA SER A 173 6.83 1.32 5.03
C SER A 173 8.16 1.83 5.55
N ARG A 174 9.25 1.10 5.31
CA ARG A 174 10.63 1.53 5.61
C ARG A 174 11.31 1.98 4.33
N VAL A 175 12.01 3.11 4.40
CA VAL A 175 12.86 3.64 3.33
C VAL A 175 14.19 4.13 3.89
N ILE A 176 15.18 4.28 3.02
CA ILE A 176 16.53 4.74 3.37
C ILE A 176 16.77 6.10 2.70
N LEU A 177 17.12 7.09 3.51
CA LEU A 177 17.44 8.44 3.05
C LEU A 177 18.91 8.54 2.60
N LYS A 178 19.26 9.59 1.85
CA LYS A 178 20.64 9.84 1.36
C LYS A 178 21.72 9.81 2.45
N ASN A 179 21.38 10.17 3.68
CA ASN A 179 22.31 10.14 4.82
C ASN A 179 22.45 8.74 5.47
N GLY A 180 21.80 7.71 4.92
CA GLY A 180 21.79 6.35 5.45
C GLY A 180 20.74 6.08 6.54
N ASN A 181 20.03 7.12 7.03
CA ASN A 181 19.02 6.95 8.06
C ASN A 181 17.77 6.27 7.48
N SER A 182 17.16 5.39 8.29
CA SER A 182 15.86 4.81 7.98
C SER A 182 14.73 5.78 8.34
N ALA A 183 13.74 5.88 7.47
CA ALA A 183 12.51 6.62 7.71
C ALA A 183 11.30 5.72 7.45
N PHE A 184 10.18 6.03 8.10
CA PHE A 184 8.90 5.44 7.77
C PHE A 184 8.24 6.24 6.65
N PHE A 185 7.94 5.62 5.51
CA PHE A 185 7.20 6.26 4.43
C PHE A 185 5.69 5.96 4.58
N LYS A 186 4.92 7.03 4.77
CA LYS A 186 3.46 6.99 4.76
C LYS A 186 2.98 7.54 3.41
N PRO A 187 2.58 6.70 2.44
CA PRO A 187 2.10 7.18 1.15
C PRO A 187 0.76 7.90 1.28
N MET A 188 0.49 8.79 0.34
CA MET A 188 -0.79 9.48 0.22
C MET A 188 -1.51 9.09 -1.04
N ARG A 189 -2.75 8.62 -0.89
CA ARG A 189 -3.61 8.27 -2.01
C ARG A 189 -4.31 9.52 -2.55
N CYS A 190 -4.64 9.46 -3.82
CA CYS A 190 -5.57 10.43 -4.42
C CYS A 190 -6.89 10.42 -3.65
N GLY A 191 -7.40 11.60 -3.28
CA GLY A 191 -8.61 11.77 -2.48
C GLY A 191 -8.38 12.11 -1.01
N ASP A 192 -7.18 11.86 -0.47
CA ASP A 192 -6.89 12.06 0.97
C ASP A 192 -6.47 13.51 1.32
N GLN A 193 -6.63 14.46 0.42
CA GLN A 193 -6.04 15.81 0.54
C GLN A 193 -6.40 16.52 1.86
N LYS A 194 -7.67 16.48 2.26
CA LYS A 194 -8.12 17.11 3.52
C LYS A 194 -7.50 16.43 4.75
N SER A 195 -7.49 15.10 4.77
CA SER A 195 -6.89 14.31 5.85
C SER A 195 -5.40 14.62 5.97
N PHE A 196 -4.71 14.66 4.83
CA PHE A 196 -3.30 14.97 4.76
C PHE A 196 -2.95 16.38 5.26
N MET A 197 -3.70 17.40 4.83
CA MET A 197 -3.49 18.77 5.29
C MET A 197 -3.68 18.88 6.81
N ASN A 198 -4.69 18.21 7.36
CA ASN A 198 -4.90 18.16 8.80
C ASN A 198 -3.72 17.48 9.51
N GLU A 199 -3.21 16.38 8.97
CA GLU A 199 -2.05 15.67 9.53
C GLU A 199 -0.78 16.53 9.50
N LEU A 200 -0.51 17.25 8.40
CA LEU A 200 0.60 18.20 8.32
C LEU A 200 0.48 19.31 9.37
N ASP A 201 -0.72 19.84 9.57
CA ASP A 201 -0.95 20.87 10.58
C ASP A 201 -0.67 20.34 12.00
N ARG A 202 -0.97 19.06 12.29
CA ARG A 202 -0.61 18.42 13.58
C ARG A 202 0.90 18.28 13.74
N TYR A 203 1.62 17.83 12.71
CA TYR A 203 3.07 17.76 12.78
C TYR A 203 3.71 19.14 12.92
N LYS A 204 3.11 20.18 12.32
CA LYS A 204 3.52 21.56 12.52
C LYS A 204 3.33 21.98 13.99
N SER A 205 2.17 21.70 14.59
CA SER A 205 1.93 21.98 16.01
C SER A 205 2.93 21.24 16.92
N ILE A 206 3.24 19.97 16.64
CA ILE A 206 4.25 19.20 17.39
C ILE A 206 5.62 19.86 17.32
N ARG A 207 6.06 20.25 16.12
CA ARG A 207 7.35 20.92 15.92
C ARG A 207 7.39 22.27 16.65
N ASP A 208 6.36 23.09 16.47
CA ASP A 208 6.30 24.45 17.01
C ASP A 208 6.13 24.46 18.54
N ALA A 209 5.67 23.35 19.14
CA ALA A 209 5.62 23.15 20.59
C ALA A 209 6.99 22.86 21.23
N HIS A 210 8.04 22.60 20.44
CA HIS A 210 9.40 22.30 20.92
C HIS A 210 9.44 21.23 22.02
N LEU A 211 8.60 20.20 21.89
CA LEU A 211 8.55 19.06 22.80
C LEU A 211 9.90 18.33 22.83
N ASP A 212 10.31 17.86 24.01
CA ASP A 212 11.54 17.11 24.22
C ASP A 212 11.71 16.00 23.18
N GLU A 213 12.88 15.93 22.52
CA GLU A 213 13.19 14.94 21.49
C GLU A 213 13.23 13.51 22.04
N SER A 214 13.39 13.33 23.36
CA SER A 214 13.26 12.03 24.02
C SER A 214 11.81 11.53 24.14
N LEU A 215 10.82 12.40 23.89
CA LEU A 215 9.42 12.03 23.85
C LEU A 215 9.17 11.05 22.69
N LEU A 216 8.63 9.88 23.00
CA LEU A 216 8.45 8.75 22.07
C LEU A 216 7.26 8.93 21.11
N ILE A 217 7.20 10.07 20.43
CA ILE A 217 6.18 10.39 19.42
C ILE A 217 6.73 10.22 18.01
N SER A 218 5.83 9.96 17.06
CA SER A 218 6.16 10.06 15.65
C SER A 218 6.44 11.54 15.31
N ARG A 219 7.54 11.79 14.60
CA ARG A 219 7.92 13.13 14.13
C ARG A 219 8.10 13.11 12.62
N LEU A 220 7.73 14.21 11.98
CA LEU A 220 7.86 14.42 10.55
C LEU A 220 9.27 14.86 10.20
N ILE A 221 9.96 14.06 9.39
CA ILE A 221 11.28 14.35 8.81
C ILE A 221 11.12 15.26 7.59
N GLY A 222 10.13 14.99 6.75
CA GLY A 222 9.86 15.77 5.55
C GLY A 222 8.84 15.13 4.61
N LEU A 223 8.73 15.69 3.41
CA LEU A 223 7.75 15.29 2.41
C LEU A 223 8.44 14.64 1.21
N VAL A 224 7.84 13.58 0.68
CA VAL A 224 8.22 13.05 -0.63
C VAL A 224 7.49 13.83 -1.71
N ARG A 225 8.21 14.61 -2.51
CA ARG A 225 7.62 15.49 -3.55
C ARG A 225 8.39 15.40 -4.87
N ASP A 226 7.69 15.58 -5.98
CA ASP A 226 8.32 15.74 -7.29
C ASP A 226 8.60 17.22 -7.61
N GLN A 227 9.15 17.46 -8.80
CA GLN A 227 9.55 18.79 -9.26
C GLN A 227 8.36 19.70 -9.62
N ILE A 228 7.18 19.12 -9.88
CA ILE A 228 5.96 19.87 -10.21
C ILE A 228 5.12 20.15 -8.96
N GLY A 229 5.61 19.78 -7.77
CA GLY A 229 5.02 20.10 -6.48
C GLY A 229 4.00 19.09 -5.97
N GLN A 230 3.80 17.95 -6.64
CA GLN A 230 2.97 16.87 -6.12
C GLN A 230 3.63 16.24 -4.90
N ALA A 231 2.83 15.97 -3.87
CA ALA A 231 3.27 15.28 -2.66
C ALA A 231 2.74 13.84 -2.63
N PHE A 232 3.66 12.89 -2.48
CA PHE A 232 3.38 11.46 -2.53
C PHE A 232 3.32 10.81 -1.16
N GLY A 233 3.82 11.48 -0.11
CA GLY A 233 3.80 10.93 1.23
C GLY A 233 4.63 11.69 2.26
N LEU A 234 4.51 11.25 3.51
CA LEU A 234 5.30 11.71 4.65
C LEU A 234 6.50 10.79 4.87
N LEU A 235 7.60 11.37 5.32
CA LEU A 235 8.72 10.65 5.92
C LEU A 235 8.70 10.90 7.41
N LEU A 236 8.42 9.86 8.19
CA LEU A 236 8.36 9.91 9.65
C LEU A 236 9.55 9.20 10.26
N ASN A 237 9.82 9.43 11.55
CA ASN A 237 10.78 8.62 12.30
C ASN A 237 10.41 7.13 12.18
N TYR A 238 11.39 6.31 11.78
CA TYR A 238 11.20 4.87 11.70
C TYR A 238 11.32 4.24 13.08
N ILE A 239 10.30 3.47 13.48
CA ILE A 239 10.31 2.68 14.71
C ILE A 239 10.39 1.21 14.30
N ASP A 240 11.49 0.54 14.63
CA ASP A 240 11.62 -0.89 14.39
C ASP A 240 10.90 -1.67 15.49
N CYS A 241 9.66 -2.05 15.21
CA CYS A 241 8.85 -2.85 16.12
C CYS A 241 8.82 -4.35 15.73
N GLY A 242 9.68 -4.80 14.81
CA GLY A 242 9.66 -6.18 14.33
C GLY A 242 8.31 -6.59 13.73
N HIS A 243 7.64 -5.67 13.04
CA HIS A 243 6.29 -5.83 12.47
C HIS A 243 5.20 -6.14 13.51
N ARG A 244 5.38 -5.74 14.76
CA ARG A 244 4.43 -5.99 15.85
C ARG A 244 3.83 -4.69 16.37
N THR A 245 2.52 -4.57 16.36
CA THR A 245 1.82 -3.47 17.04
C THR A 245 1.78 -3.71 18.55
N LEU A 246 1.52 -2.66 19.33
CA LEU A 246 1.33 -2.80 20.77
C LEU A 246 0.18 -3.76 21.11
N LEU A 247 -0.90 -3.75 20.31
CA LEU A 247 -2.02 -4.68 20.46
C LEU A 247 -1.57 -6.14 20.29
N CYS A 248 -0.77 -6.43 19.26
CA CYS A 248 -0.21 -7.75 19.06
C CYS A 248 0.80 -8.14 20.15
N ALA A 249 1.52 -7.17 20.71
CA ALA A 249 2.51 -7.40 21.76
C ALA A 249 1.90 -7.57 23.16
N ALA A 250 0.76 -6.97 23.45
CA ALA A 250 0.12 -6.98 24.77
C ALA A 250 -0.76 -8.22 25.01
N GLN A 251 -0.22 -9.41 24.76
CA GLN A 251 -0.92 -10.69 24.95
C GLN A 251 -1.03 -11.07 26.44
N PRO A 252 -1.92 -12.00 26.82
CA PRO A 252 -2.13 -12.40 28.22
C PRO A 252 -0.87 -12.90 28.94
N ASP A 253 0.06 -13.51 28.20
CA ASP A 253 1.36 -14.02 28.66
C ASP A 253 2.42 -12.91 28.84
N THR A 254 2.15 -11.71 28.35
CA THR A 254 3.04 -10.55 28.55
C THR A 254 3.06 -10.14 30.01
N SER A 255 4.28 -9.98 30.55
CA SER A 255 4.46 -9.68 31.98
C SER A 255 3.67 -8.43 32.38
N ARG A 256 3.09 -8.47 33.57
CA ARG A 256 2.29 -7.37 34.11
C ARG A 256 3.13 -6.09 34.21
N GLU A 257 4.38 -6.22 34.63
CA GLU A 257 5.34 -5.13 34.76
C GLU A 257 5.56 -4.42 33.42
N LEU A 258 5.78 -5.19 32.34
CA LEU A 258 5.99 -4.62 31.01
C LEU A 258 4.74 -3.88 30.49
N ARG A 259 3.55 -4.46 30.70
CA ARG A 259 2.28 -3.80 30.35
C ARG A 259 2.06 -2.50 31.13
N GLN A 260 2.42 -2.48 32.42
CA GLN A 260 2.36 -1.27 33.25
C GLN A 260 3.32 -0.19 32.75
N THR A 261 4.55 -0.57 32.38
CA THR A 261 5.53 0.35 31.78
C THR A 261 5.00 0.98 30.49
N TRP A 262 4.46 0.17 29.56
CA TRP A 262 3.88 0.70 28.33
C TRP A 262 2.69 1.62 28.58
N ALA A 263 1.81 1.25 29.50
CA ALA A 263 0.66 2.09 29.87
C ALA A 263 1.11 3.45 30.43
N GLN A 264 2.13 3.45 31.32
CA GLN A 264 2.70 4.67 31.87
C GLN A 264 3.33 5.54 30.77
N GLN A 265 4.11 4.94 29.87
CA GLN A 265 4.73 5.66 28.75
C GLN A 265 3.69 6.33 27.84
N VAL A 266 2.61 5.61 27.50
CA VAL A 266 1.52 6.17 26.69
C VAL A 266 0.82 7.30 27.45
N HIS A 267 0.55 7.11 28.75
CA HIS A 267 -0.07 8.13 29.58
C HIS A 267 0.76 9.42 29.65
N ASP A 268 2.05 9.29 29.97
CA ASP A 268 2.97 10.42 30.10
C ASP A 268 3.13 11.17 28.77
N MET A 269 3.17 10.42 27.66
CA MET A 269 3.26 11.00 26.32
C MET A 269 2.01 11.81 25.96
N VAL A 270 0.82 11.24 26.18
CA VAL A 270 -0.46 11.92 25.93
C VAL A 270 -0.61 13.15 26.82
N GLN A 271 -0.21 13.06 28.09
CA GLN A 271 -0.25 14.19 29.01
C GLN A 271 0.64 15.35 28.53
N GLN A 272 1.85 15.06 28.05
CA GLN A 272 2.76 16.08 27.50
C GLN A 272 2.21 16.72 26.22
N LEU A 273 1.62 15.93 25.33
CA LEU A 273 0.96 16.46 24.12
C LEU A 273 -0.21 17.39 24.48
N HIS A 274 -1.09 16.96 25.40
CA HIS A 274 -2.20 17.77 25.86
C HIS A 274 -1.74 19.06 26.57
N ALA A 275 -0.68 19.00 27.37
CA ALA A 275 -0.10 20.18 28.01
C ALA A 275 0.41 21.22 27.00
N ALA A 276 0.82 20.78 25.81
CA ALA A 276 1.18 21.63 24.68
C ALA A 276 0.00 22.02 23.78
N GLY A 277 -1.24 21.67 24.16
CA GLY A 277 -2.45 21.98 23.38
C GLY A 277 -2.64 21.11 22.13
N ILE A 278 -1.95 19.96 22.05
CA ILE A 278 -2.05 19.02 20.93
C ILE A 278 -2.96 17.87 21.34
N VAL A 279 -4.08 17.71 20.63
CA VAL A 279 -5.09 16.65 20.81
C VAL A 279 -5.26 15.87 19.51
#